data_AF-A0A0E3SNU9-F1
#
_entry.id   AF-A0A0E3SNU9-F1
#
_cell.length_a   1.000
_cell.length_b   1.000
_cell.length_c   1.000
_cell.angle_alpha   90.00
_cell.angle_beta   90.00
_cell.angle_gamma   90.00
#
_symmetry.space_group_name_H-M   'P 1'
#
loop_
_entity.id
_entity.type
_entity.pdbx_description
1 polymer ?
#
loop_
_entity_poly.entity_id
_entity_poly.type
_entity_poly.pdbx_seq_one_letter_code
_entity_poly.pdbx_strand_id
1 'polypeptide(L)'
;MLSGLFNNFLLYFEWVFEAIGTTIIIYGGLRATIQILFSEALKKPQNLATIRKELTNRILFGLEFYIVVAILGTLRNPTIQDLTVLGTIVLIRTVLGYFLSKEVKEYQFD
;
A
#
# COMPACT_ATOMS: atom_id res chain seq x y z
N MET A 1 24.11 -13.86 21.23
CA MET A 1 24.15 -12.39 21.44
C MET A 1 23.96 -11.63 20.13
N LEU A 2 24.75 -11.93 19.09
CA LEU A 2 24.61 -11.34 17.74
C LEU A 2 23.23 -11.58 17.08
N SER A 3 22.65 -12.77 17.24
CA SER A 3 21.31 -13.10 16.72
C SER A 3 20.18 -12.28 17.34
N GLY A 4 20.27 -11.97 18.64
CA GLY A 4 19.29 -11.12 19.33
C GLY A 4 19.39 -9.65 18.89
N LEU A 5 20.60 -9.14 18.67
CA LEU A 5 20.82 -7.80 18.14
C LEU A 5 20.29 -7.66 16.71
N PHE A 6 20.53 -8.66 15.85
CA PHE A 6 20.02 -8.69 14.49
C PHE A 6 18.49 -8.70 14.44
N ASN A 7 17.83 -9.52 15.28
CA ASN A 7 16.37 -9.55 15.37
C ASN A 7 15.78 -8.22 15.83
N ASN A 8 16.37 -7.57 16.83
CA ASN A 8 15.91 -6.26 17.31
C ASN A 8 16.10 -5.18 16.24
N PHE A 9 17.19 -5.25 15.47
CA PHE A 9 17.42 -4.35 14.34
C PHE A 9 16.34 -4.54 13.27
N LEU A 10 16.07 -5.78 12.84
CA LEU A 10 15.01 -6.06 11.86
C LEU A 10 13.65 -5.56 12.33
N LEU A 11 13.28 -5.82 13.59
CA LEU A 11 12.01 -5.39 14.17
C LEU A 11 11.88 -3.86 14.18
N TYR A 12 12.96 -3.14 14.50
CA TYR A 12 12.94 -1.67 14.48
C TYR A 12 12.65 -1.13 13.08
N PHE A 13 13.31 -1.67 12.06
CA PHE A 13 13.08 -1.27 10.67
C PHE A 13 11.68 -1.67 10.18
N GLU A 14 11.25 -2.90 10.48
CA GLU A 14 9.90 -3.39 10.16
C GLU A 14 8.84 -2.41 10.68
N TRP A 15 8.93 -2.01 11.94
CA TRP A 15 8.02 -1.06 12.57
C TRP A 15 8.05 0.34 11.93
N VAL A 16 9.23 0.81 11.54
CA VAL A 16 9.38 2.12 10.85
C VAL A 16 8.72 2.08 9.46
N PHE A 17 8.99 1.05 8.65
CA PHE A 17 8.38 0.90 7.33
C PHE A 17 6.86 0.72 7.43
N GLU A 18 6.40 -0.07 8.40
CA GLU A 18 4.98 -0.28 8.67
C GLU A 18 4.28 1.03 9.05
N ALA A 19 4.88 1.83 9.96
CA ALA A 19 4.32 3.10 10.38
C ALA A 19 4.22 4.11 9.21
N ILE A 20 5.25 4.20 8.37
CA ILE A 20 5.25 5.08 7.20
C ILE A 20 4.19 4.62 6.18
N GLY A 21 4.17 3.34 5.83
CA GLY A 21 3.19 2.79 4.88
C GLY A 21 1.76 3.00 5.36
N THR A 22 1.49 2.69 6.63
CA THR A 22 0.20 2.93 7.29
C THR A 22 -0.22 4.39 7.20
N THR A 23 0.68 5.30 7.56
CA THR A 23 0.39 6.75 7.56
C THR A 23 0.02 7.25 6.18
N ILE A 24 0.75 6.82 5.14
CA ILE A 24 0.48 7.20 3.75
C ILE A 24 -0.89 6.69 3.29
N ILE A 25 -1.21 5.43 3.58
CA ILE A 25 -2.49 4.81 3.20
C ILE A 25 -3.65 5.52 3.89
N ILE A 26 -3.55 5.75 5.20
CA ILE A 26 -4.57 6.47 5.98
C ILE A 26 -4.76 7.88 5.46
N TYR A 27 -3.67 8.63 5.25
CA TYR A 27 -3.74 10.00 4.74
C TYR A 27 -4.34 10.07 3.32
N GLY A 28 -3.97 9.13 2.44
CA GLY A 28 -4.55 9.01 1.10
C GLY A 28 -6.04 8.74 1.14
N GLY A 29 -6.46 7.76 1.95
CA GLY A 29 -7.86 7.41 2.16
C GLY A 29 -8.68 8.56 2.71
N LEU A 30 -8.24 9.16 3.83
CA LEU A 30 -8.92 10.29 4.46
C LEU A 30 -9.10 11.46 3.49
N ARG A 31 -8.05 11.85 2.76
CA ARG A 31 -8.13 12.96 1.81
C ARG A 31 -9.13 12.67 0.69
N ALA A 32 -9.13 11.45 0.14
CA ALA A 32 -10.07 11.06 -0.90
C ALA A 32 -11.52 11.06 -0.38
N THR A 33 -11.76 10.52 0.82
CA THR A 33 -13.10 10.52 1.46
C THR A 33 -13.60 11.95 1.69
N ILE A 34 -12.77 12.83 2.25
CA ILE A 34 -13.12 14.24 2.47
C ILE A 34 -13.46 14.91 1.13
N GLN A 35 -12.65 14.68 0.09
CA GLN A 35 -12.86 15.29 -1.21
C GLN A 35 -14.16 14.85 -1.88
N ILE A 36 -14.52 13.57 -1.77
CA ILE A 36 -15.79 13.03 -2.28
C ILE A 36 -16.97 13.63 -1.50
N LEU A 37 -16.92 13.63 -0.16
CA LEU A 37 -17.99 14.18 0.68
C LEU A 37 -18.23 15.68 0.41
N PHE A 38 -17.17 16.48 0.30
CA PHE A 38 -17.30 17.91 -0.05
C PHE A 38 -17.81 18.11 -1.49
N SER A 39 -17.35 17.30 -2.45
CA SER A 39 -17.82 17.36 -3.84
C SER A 39 -19.33 17.13 -3.94
N GLU A 40 -19.82 16.12 -3.23
CA GLU A 40 -21.24 15.74 -3.22
C GLU A 40 -22.09 16.77 -2.48
N ALA A 41 -21.60 17.29 -1.35
CA ALA A 41 -22.25 18.37 -0.60
C ALA A 41 -22.32 19.70 -1.40
N LEU A 42 -21.28 20.04 -2.16
CA LEU A 42 -21.24 21.26 -2.98
C LEU A 42 -21.87 21.11 -4.37
N LYS A 43 -22.39 19.93 -4.74
CA LYS A 43 -22.92 19.61 -6.09
C LYS A 43 -21.99 20.05 -7.23
N LYS A 44 -20.68 20.09 -7.00
CA LYS A 44 -19.71 20.36 -8.06
C LYS A 44 -19.40 19.05 -8.77
N PRO A 45 -19.40 19.03 -10.12
CA PRO A 45 -18.89 17.88 -10.86
C PRO A 45 -17.38 17.85 -10.70
N GLN A 46 -16.87 17.30 -9.60
CA GLN A 46 -15.48 16.87 -9.54
C GLN A 46 -15.34 15.56 -10.31
N ASN A 47 -14.23 15.44 -11.03
CA ASN A 47 -13.95 14.25 -11.80
C ASN A 47 -13.55 13.12 -10.83
N LEU A 48 -14.54 12.31 -10.43
CA LEU A 48 -14.36 11.14 -9.54
C LEU A 48 -13.23 10.23 -10.01
N ALA A 49 -13.01 10.13 -11.32
CA ALA A 49 -11.90 9.40 -11.91
C ALA A 49 -10.53 9.94 -11.43
N THR A 50 -10.38 11.26 -11.32
CA THR A 50 -9.15 11.90 -10.83
C THR A 50 -8.92 11.61 -9.35
N ILE A 51 -9.96 11.70 -8.51
CA ILE A 51 -9.86 11.41 -7.07
C ILE A 51 -9.48 9.94 -6.86
N ARG A 52 -10.13 9.02 -7.59
CA ARG A 52 -9.86 7.58 -7.53
C ARG A 52 -8.44 7.26 -7.99
N LYS A 53 -7.95 7.89 -9.05
CA LYS A 53 -6.57 7.75 -9.53
C LYS A 53 -5.56 8.23 -8.49
N GLU A 54 -5.79 9.38 -7.88
CA GLU A 54 -4.88 9.91 -6.85
C GLU A 54 -4.88 9.03 -5.58
N LEU A 55 -6.05 8.58 -5.13
CA LEU A 55 -6.18 7.64 -4.02
C LEU A 55 -5.41 6.34 -4.31
N THR A 56 -5.64 5.77 -5.49
CA THR A 56 -5.00 4.55 -5.97
C THR A 56 -3.48 4.69 -5.94
N ASN A 57 -2.93 5.78 -6.48
CA ASN A 57 -1.49 6.03 -6.49
C ASN A 57 -0.91 6.10 -5.07
N ARG A 58 -1.59 6.79 -4.15
CA ARG A 58 -1.15 6.91 -2.74
C ARG A 58 -1.18 5.57 -2.02
N ILE A 59 -2.22 4.76 -2.23
CA ILE A 59 -2.31 3.40 -1.67
C ILE A 59 -1.21 2.51 -2.25
N LEU A 60 -1.01 2.53 -3.56
CA LEU A 60 0.05 1.76 -4.24
C LEU A 60 1.43 2.09 -3.67
N PHE A 61 1.72 3.37 -3.45
CA PHE A 61 2.97 3.83 -2.85
C PHE A 61 3.11 3.39 -1.40
N GLY A 62 2.08 3.58 -0.57
CA GLY A 62 2.11 3.14 0.84
C GLY A 62 2.31 1.63 0.97
N LEU A 63 1.76 0.85 0.05
CA LEU A 63 2.00 -0.58 0.01
C LEU A 63 3.48 -0.90 -0.27
N GLU A 64 4.27 -0.09 -0.99
CA GLU A 64 5.69 -0.42 -1.30
C GLU A 64 6.50 -0.64 -0.02
N PHE A 65 6.19 0.12 1.02
CA PHE A 65 6.73 -0.06 2.37
C PHE A 65 6.36 -1.43 2.97
N TYR A 66 5.13 -1.90 2.74
CA TYR A 66 4.69 -3.22 3.20
C TYR A 66 5.36 -4.40 2.50
N ILE A 67 5.89 -4.23 1.27
CA ILE A 67 6.77 -5.25 0.67
C ILE A 67 8.05 -5.37 1.50
N VAL A 68 8.62 -4.24 1.93
CA VAL A 68 9.83 -4.24 2.76
C VAL A 68 9.57 -4.89 4.11
N VAL A 69 8.48 -4.51 4.80
CA VAL A 69 8.02 -5.14 6.06
C VAL A 69 7.94 -6.66 5.92
N ALA A 70 7.28 -7.12 4.86
CA ALA A 70 7.16 -8.53 4.54
C ALA A 70 8.51 -9.25 4.36
N ILE A 71 9.42 -8.65 3.58
CA ILE A 71 10.77 -9.20 3.36
C ILE A 71 11.52 -9.28 4.69
N LEU A 72 11.52 -8.20 5.48
CA LEU A 72 12.16 -8.17 6.80
C LEU A 72 11.60 -9.26 7.74
N GLY A 73 10.28 -9.46 7.74
CA GLY A 73 9.63 -10.52 8.51
C GLY A 73 10.11 -11.93 8.12
N THR A 74 10.27 -12.21 6.82
CA THR A 74 10.78 -13.51 6.35
C THR A 74 12.26 -13.73 6.60
N LEU A 75 13.08 -12.67 6.65
CA LEU A 75 14.49 -12.78 7.05
C LEU A 75 14.66 -13.17 8.52
N ARG A 76 13.71 -12.80 9.38
CA ARG A 76 13.74 -13.12 10.82
C ARG A 76 13.40 -14.59 11.10
N ASN A 77 12.35 -15.12 10.48
CA ASN A 77 11.90 -16.50 10.65
C ASN A 77 11.56 -17.12 9.29
N PRO A 78 12.52 -17.76 8.61
CA PRO A 78 12.28 -18.41 7.34
C PRO A 78 11.55 -19.74 7.54
N THR A 79 10.21 -19.69 7.68
CA THR A 79 9.34 -20.87 7.65
C THR A 79 8.64 -20.95 6.30
N ILE A 80 8.54 -22.14 5.69
CA ILE A 80 7.90 -22.35 4.38
C ILE A 80 6.43 -21.89 4.36
N GLN A 81 5.73 -22.01 5.50
CA GLN A 81 4.36 -21.51 5.67
C GLN A 81 4.29 -19.97 5.59
N ASP A 82 5.18 -19.26 6.31
CA ASP A 82 5.25 -17.79 6.27
C ASP A 82 5.65 -17.27 4.89
N LEU A 83 6.56 -17.98 4.22
CA LEU A 83 6.95 -17.67 2.83
C LEU A 83 5.78 -17.83 1.86
N THR A 84 4.92 -18.83 2.08
CA THR A 84 3.74 -19.09 1.24
C THR A 84 2.69 -18.00 1.41
N VAL A 85 2.37 -17.63 2.65
CA VAL A 85 1.44 -16.53 2.95
C VAL A 85 1.97 -15.23 2.35
N LEU A 86 3.27 -14.96 2.51
CA LEU A 86 3.86 -13.78 1.90
C LEU A 86 3.77 -13.81 0.37
N GLY A 87 4.14 -14.93 -0.25
CA GLY A 87 4.06 -15.11 -1.70
C GLY A 87 2.65 -14.81 -2.22
N THR A 88 1.61 -15.29 -1.52
CA THR A 88 0.21 -15.00 -1.85
C THR A 88 -0.12 -13.51 -1.75
N ILE A 89 0.27 -12.84 -0.66
CA ILE A 89 0.01 -11.39 -0.48
C ILE A 89 0.67 -10.57 -1.59
N VAL A 90 1.93 -10.88 -1.93
CA VAL A 90 2.67 -10.20 -3.01
C VAL A 90 1.99 -10.43 -4.36
N LEU A 91 1.51 -11.65 -4.63
CA LEU A 91 0.78 -11.99 -5.86
C LEU A 91 -0.51 -11.17 -5.99
N ILE A 92 -1.35 -11.17 -4.95
CA ILE A 92 -2.61 -10.43 -4.92
C ILE A 92 -2.34 -8.95 -5.19
N ARG A 93 -1.34 -8.37 -4.52
CA ARG A 93 -0.99 -6.97 -4.71
C ARG A 93 -0.51 -6.69 -6.14
N THR A 94 0.32 -7.55 -6.70
CA THR A 94 0.82 -7.38 -8.08
C THR A 94 -0.32 -7.40 -9.08
N VAL A 95 -1.26 -8.35 -8.92
CA VAL A 95 -2.45 -8.45 -9.75
C VAL A 95 -3.32 -7.20 -9.61
N LEU A 96 -3.66 -6.79 -8.39
CA LEU A 96 -4.46 -5.58 -8.15
C LEU A 96 -3.78 -4.32 -8.69
N GLY A 97 -2.49 -4.14 -8.42
CA GLY A 97 -1.70 -3.02 -8.92
C GLY A 97 -1.65 -2.98 -10.45
N TYR A 98 -1.53 -4.15 -11.09
CA TYR A 98 -1.59 -4.29 -12.54
C TYR A 98 -2.97 -3.91 -13.09
N PHE A 99 -4.06 -4.42 -12.51
CA PHE A 99 -5.43 -4.09 -12.94
C PHE A 99 -5.74 -2.60 -12.77
N LEU A 100 -5.40 -2.00 -11.62
CA LEU A 100 -5.61 -0.57 -11.40
C LEU A 100 -4.77 0.28 -12.36
N SER A 101 -3.50 -0.08 -12.60
CA SER A 101 -2.65 0.62 -13.57
C SER A 101 -3.18 0.49 -15.00
N LYS A 102 -3.79 -0.66 -15.32
CA LYS A 102 -4.42 -0.90 -16.62
C LYS A 102 -5.71 -0.08 -16.79
N GLU A 103 -6.61 -0.10 -15.81
CA GLU A 103 -7.83 0.73 -15.82
C GLU A 103 -7.49 2.21 -16.01
N VAL A 104 -6.49 2.73 -15.29
CA VAL A 104 -6.05 4.12 -15.40
C VAL A 104 -5.50 4.48 -16.79
N LYS A 105 -4.90 3.53 -17.53
CA LYS A 105 -4.44 3.74 -18.90
C LYS A 105 -5.58 3.70 -19.91
N GLU A 106 -6.56 2.82 -19.70
CA GLU A 106 -7.72 2.68 -20.58
C GLU A 106 -8.60 3.96 -20.56
N TYR A 107 -8.79 4.58 -19.38
CA TYR A 107 -9.55 5.84 -19.23
C TYR A 107 -8.83 7.10 -19.75
N GLN A 108 -7.68 7.00 -20.40
CA GLN A 108 -6.94 8.13 -21.00
C GLN A 108 -7.08 8.22 -22.52
N PHE A 109 -7.84 7.33 -23.15
CA PHE A 109 -8.05 7.27 -24.61
C PHE A 109 -9.51 7.48 -25.02
N ASP A 110 -10.20 8.45 -24.41
CA ASP A 110 -11.40 9.08 -24.97
C ASP A 110 -11.29 10.61 -24.87
#